data_AF-A0A0R2H0C1-F1
#
_entry.id   AF-A0A0R2H0C1-F1
#
_cell.length_a   1.000
_cell.length_b   1.000
_cell.length_c   1.000
_cell.angle_alpha   90.00
_cell.angle_beta   90.00
_cell.angle_gamma   90.00
#
_symmetry.space_group_name_H-M   'P 1'
#
loop_
_entity.id
_entity.type
_entity.pdbx_description
1 polymer ?
#
loop_
_entity_poly.entity_id
_entity_poly.type
_entity_poly.pdbx_seq_one_letter_code
_entity_poly.pdbx_strand_id
1 'polypeptide(L)'
;MLTEQVDSYENFADRHNISVAAVRSAKQKIQEAFLNQDIEVSKNNRIVGNEVVVRAFFMQLMRYYHAQIETTIIQSTPQDHLVTDQLVDKLLDIYGLTQDMTNERVISLQVLIWLIRVQNGHYLHDQDLPHILVDAADWPEAYQQLNAHLIDMMREFVDLPEHVLRIEAQFAILTMFTSGLVTDVPEEMLRSEVQTRLKRLTLTLRNNYETAFQSQLPSVVEAQLLQATLSSNLRTLYFLKDLVQSSVDIGVLERNFPIHAKFTSDLLVTLADVWQIEDVPKFRRVMFEDYFNAIIVHLTPAMILPPIRVAIGFVYHPGMDELIRQQLANRRNINFEFVSVGEPADFYISDIAIESEYTVPGYIWNVFPDNHTIDHFVQDAMQLSIKYYQNRKR
;
A
#
# COMPACT_ATOMS: atom_id res chain seq x y z
N MET A 1 -18.08 -12.64 -15.21
CA MET A 1 -18.77 -11.76 -14.23
C MET A 1 -18.50 -10.29 -14.52
N LEU A 2 -17.24 -9.85 -14.74
CA LEU A 2 -16.95 -8.49 -15.22
C LEU A 2 -17.50 -8.26 -16.65
N THR A 3 -17.23 -9.18 -17.58
CA THR A 3 -17.70 -9.13 -18.98
C THR A 3 -19.18 -9.48 -19.17
N GLU A 4 -19.91 -9.75 -18.09
CA GLU A 4 -21.35 -10.09 -18.09
C GLU A 4 -21.80 -11.28 -18.99
N GLN A 5 -20.88 -12.13 -19.47
CA GLN A 5 -21.16 -13.26 -20.39
C GLN A 5 -21.86 -14.49 -19.76
N VAL A 6 -22.58 -14.33 -18.64
CA VAL A 6 -23.24 -15.43 -17.91
C VAL A 6 -24.76 -15.36 -18.07
N ASP A 7 -25.22 -15.69 -19.27
CA ASP A 7 -26.66 -15.61 -19.62
C ASP A 7 -27.49 -16.77 -19.03
N SER A 8 -26.86 -17.92 -18.78
CA SER A 8 -27.50 -19.11 -18.21
C SER A 8 -26.49 -19.91 -17.38
N TYR A 9 -26.96 -20.50 -16.27
CA TYR A 9 -26.13 -21.37 -15.44
C TYR A 9 -25.81 -22.69 -16.11
N GLU A 10 -26.73 -23.18 -16.94
CA GLU A 10 -26.56 -24.37 -17.76
C GLU A 10 -25.43 -24.14 -18.76
N ASN A 11 -25.48 -23.02 -19.51
CA ASN A 11 -24.42 -22.66 -20.45
C ASN A 11 -23.08 -22.40 -19.77
N PHE A 12 -23.07 -21.84 -18.55
CA PHE A 12 -21.85 -21.64 -17.79
C PHE A 12 -21.28 -22.95 -17.24
N ALA A 13 -22.15 -23.82 -16.71
CA ALA A 13 -21.80 -25.15 -16.22
C ALA A 13 -21.18 -26.01 -17.32
N ASP A 14 -21.79 -26.01 -18.50
CA ASP A 14 -21.31 -26.73 -19.68
C ASP A 14 -19.95 -26.16 -20.15
N ARG A 15 -19.82 -24.83 -20.26
CA ARG A 15 -18.56 -24.17 -20.67
C ARG A 15 -17.38 -24.50 -19.73
N HIS A 16 -17.65 -24.65 -18.44
CA HIS A 16 -16.62 -24.87 -17.43
C HIS A 16 -16.54 -26.32 -16.93
N ASN A 17 -17.27 -27.27 -17.55
CA ASN A 17 -17.33 -28.68 -17.16
C ASN A 17 -17.63 -28.89 -15.65
N ILE A 18 -18.56 -28.12 -15.11
CA ILE A 18 -19.02 -28.24 -13.72
C ILE A 18 -20.52 -28.48 -13.66
N SER A 19 -21.07 -28.91 -12.51
CA SER A 19 -22.51 -29.11 -12.38
C SER A 19 -23.26 -27.78 -12.17
N VAL A 20 -24.48 -27.68 -12.68
CA VAL A 20 -25.37 -26.52 -12.42
C VAL A 20 -25.60 -26.31 -10.91
N ALA A 21 -25.66 -27.40 -10.13
CA ALA A 21 -25.75 -27.32 -8.68
C ALA A 21 -24.53 -26.64 -8.04
N ALA A 22 -23.32 -26.93 -8.54
CA ALA A 22 -22.10 -26.26 -8.08
C ALA A 22 -22.11 -24.77 -8.43
N VAL A 23 -22.56 -24.38 -9.63
CA VAL A 23 -22.71 -22.97 -10.03
C VAL A 23 -23.67 -22.23 -9.10
N ARG A 24 -24.84 -22.84 -8.80
CA ARG A 24 -25.82 -22.25 -7.87
C ARG A 24 -25.26 -22.10 -6.46
N SER A 25 -24.54 -23.12 -5.97
CA SER A 25 -23.88 -23.06 -4.65
C SER A 25 -22.82 -21.97 -4.60
N ALA A 26 -22.01 -21.81 -5.66
CA ALA A 26 -21.02 -20.74 -5.75
C ALA A 26 -21.69 -19.35 -5.76
N LYS A 27 -22.78 -19.17 -6.51
CA LYS A 27 -23.56 -17.92 -6.51
C LYS A 27 -24.08 -17.59 -5.10
N GLN A 28 -24.62 -18.58 -4.39
CA GLN A 28 -25.12 -18.37 -3.05
C GLN A 28 -24.01 -17.89 -2.11
N LYS A 29 -22.82 -18.51 -2.18
CA LYS A 29 -21.66 -18.06 -1.39
C LYS A 29 -21.22 -16.63 -1.73
N ILE A 30 -21.27 -16.26 -3.01
CA ILE A 30 -20.96 -14.88 -3.45
C ILE A 30 -22.01 -13.91 -2.89
N GLN A 31 -23.30 -14.25 -2.99
CA GLN A 31 -24.38 -13.43 -2.43
C GLN A 31 -24.24 -13.27 -0.91
N GLU A 32 -23.90 -14.35 -0.21
CA GLU A 32 -23.62 -14.31 1.24
C GLU A 32 -22.41 -13.41 1.56
N ALA A 33 -21.35 -13.45 0.75
CA ALA A 33 -20.18 -12.59 0.91
C ALA A 33 -20.47 -11.11 0.60
N PHE A 34 -21.44 -10.83 -0.28
CA PHE A 34 -21.89 -9.48 -0.60
C PHE A 34 -22.92 -8.94 0.40
N LEU A 35 -23.40 -9.75 1.36
CA LEU A 35 -24.27 -9.24 2.42
C LEU A 35 -23.57 -8.13 3.19
N ASN A 36 -24.24 -6.97 3.29
CA ASN A 36 -23.74 -5.73 3.90
C ASN A 36 -22.65 -4.99 3.11
N GLN A 37 -22.34 -5.45 1.90
CA GLN A 37 -21.65 -4.63 0.89
C GLN A 37 -22.75 -3.99 0.04
N ASP A 38 -22.58 -2.76 -0.43
CA ASP A 38 -23.59 -2.06 -1.24
C ASP A 38 -23.64 -2.61 -2.68
N ILE A 39 -23.47 -3.93 -2.85
CA ILE A 39 -23.42 -4.68 -4.11
C ILE A 39 -24.18 -6.00 -4.00
N GLU A 40 -24.70 -6.50 -5.11
CA GLU A 40 -25.43 -7.76 -5.17
C GLU A 40 -25.26 -8.46 -6.53
N VAL A 41 -25.61 -9.75 -6.57
CA VAL A 41 -25.78 -10.47 -7.84
C VAL A 41 -27.25 -10.44 -8.24
N SER A 42 -27.56 -9.67 -9.28
CA SER A 42 -28.91 -9.52 -9.83
C SER A 42 -29.50 -10.85 -10.34
N LYS A 43 -30.80 -10.82 -10.68
CA LYS A 43 -31.51 -11.94 -11.27
C LYS A 43 -30.91 -12.39 -12.62
N ASN A 44 -30.32 -11.45 -13.36
CA ASN A 44 -29.70 -11.68 -14.65
C ASN A 44 -28.20 -12.01 -14.54
N ASN A 45 -27.73 -12.42 -13.35
CA ASN A 45 -26.33 -12.79 -13.07
C ASN A 45 -25.30 -11.68 -13.29
N ARG A 46 -25.74 -10.43 -13.22
CA ARG A 46 -24.89 -9.25 -13.24
C ARG A 46 -24.57 -8.80 -11.82
N ILE A 47 -23.38 -8.26 -11.61
CA ILE A 47 -23.02 -7.60 -10.35
C ILE A 47 -23.49 -6.14 -10.45
N VAL A 48 -24.36 -5.73 -9.54
CA VAL A 48 -24.99 -4.40 -9.51
C VAL A 48 -24.96 -3.84 -8.09
N GLY A 49 -25.21 -2.54 -7.94
CA GLY A 49 -25.18 -1.84 -6.65
C GLY A 49 -24.58 -0.46 -6.80
N ASN A 50 -23.94 0.03 -5.75
CA ASN A 50 -23.09 1.22 -5.82
C ASN A 50 -21.91 0.94 -6.78
N GLU A 51 -21.86 1.66 -7.89
CA GLU A 51 -20.92 1.35 -8.97
C GLU A 51 -19.46 1.63 -8.58
N VAL A 52 -19.20 2.52 -7.63
CA VAL A 52 -17.86 2.69 -7.04
C VAL A 52 -17.42 1.41 -6.36
N VAL A 53 -18.26 0.81 -5.53
CA VAL A 53 -17.97 -0.44 -4.80
C VAL A 53 -17.79 -1.60 -5.78
N VAL A 54 -18.62 -1.68 -6.83
CA VAL A 54 -18.46 -2.71 -7.88
C VAL A 54 -17.11 -2.60 -8.58
N ARG A 55 -16.71 -1.39 -8.98
CA ARG A 55 -15.41 -1.17 -9.65
C ARG A 55 -14.24 -1.45 -8.71
N ALA A 56 -14.36 -1.08 -7.44
CA ALA A 56 -13.38 -1.41 -6.40
C ALA A 56 -13.18 -2.92 -6.28
N PHE A 57 -14.29 -3.66 -6.15
CA PHE A 57 -14.29 -5.11 -6.05
C PHE A 57 -13.57 -5.76 -7.23
N PHE A 58 -13.85 -5.31 -8.47
CA PHE A 58 -13.13 -5.84 -9.64
C PHE A 58 -11.66 -5.45 -9.66
N MET A 59 -11.30 -4.20 -9.33
CA MET A 59 -9.90 -3.79 -9.24
C MET A 59 -9.11 -4.68 -8.27
N GLN A 60 -9.73 -5.02 -7.15
CA GLN A 60 -9.14 -5.87 -6.12
C GLN A 60 -9.01 -7.33 -6.56
N LEU A 61 -10.07 -7.88 -7.15
CA LEU A 61 -10.06 -9.24 -7.71
C LEU A 61 -8.95 -9.37 -8.76
N MET A 62 -8.79 -8.36 -9.62
CA MET A 62 -7.78 -8.32 -10.67
C MET A 62 -6.37 -8.19 -10.09
N ARG A 63 -6.17 -7.34 -9.07
CA ARG A 63 -4.88 -7.27 -8.38
C ARG A 63 -4.51 -8.58 -7.68
N TYR A 64 -5.47 -9.26 -7.05
CA TYR A 64 -5.18 -10.46 -6.27
C TYR A 64 -4.98 -11.72 -7.15
N TYR A 65 -5.86 -11.94 -8.11
CA TYR A 65 -5.86 -13.17 -8.93
C TYR A 65 -5.18 -13.00 -10.29
N HIS A 66 -5.04 -11.77 -10.79
CA HIS A 66 -4.54 -11.47 -12.13
C HIS A 66 -3.29 -10.59 -12.14
N ALA A 67 -2.58 -10.42 -11.01
CA ALA A 67 -1.28 -9.73 -10.96
C ALA A 67 -0.25 -10.29 -11.96
N GLN A 68 -0.40 -11.55 -12.36
CA GLN A 68 0.48 -12.25 -13.30
C GLN A 68 -0.16 -12.51 -14.68
N ILE A 69 -1.40 -12.06 -14.90
CA ILE A 69 -2.16 -12.35 -16.13
C ILE A 69 -2.22 -11.08 -16.96
N GLU A 70 -1.83 -11.16 -18.23
CA GLU A 70 -1.90 -10.03 -19.16
C GLU A 70 -3.35 -9.50 -19.26
N THR A 71 -3.54 -8.17 -19.30
CA THR A 71 -4.88 -7.53 -19.42
C THR A 71 -5.59 -8.01 -20.69
N THR A 72 -4.80 -8.38 -21.68
CA THR A 72 -5.22 -8.95 -22.94
C THR A 72 -6.13 -10.17 -22.76
N ILE A 73 -5.96 -10.95 -21.70
CA ILE A 73 -6.74 -12.17 -21.46
C ILE A 73 -8.15 -11.86 -20.91
N ILE A 74 -8.37 -10.66 -20.35
CA ILE A 74 -9.66 -10.25 -19.79
C ILE A 74 -10.53 -9.52 -20.83
N GLN A 75 -9.92 -8.95 -21.86
CA GLN A 75 -10.60 -8.21 -22.91
C GLN A 75 -11.42 -9.15 -23.80
N SER A 76 -12.63 -8.72 -24.17
CA SER A 76 -13.59 -9.58 -24.88
C SER A 76 -13.29 -9.68 -26.37
N THR A 77 -12.70 -8.63 -26.98
CA THR A 77 -12.40 -8.55 -28.42
C THR A 77 -11.13 -7.74 -28.70
N PRO A 78 -10.36 -8.00 -29.78
CA PRO A 78 -9.18 -7.22 -30.17
C PRO A 78 -9.41 -5.70 -30.25
N GLN A 79 -10.62 -5.27 -30.59
CA GLN A 79 -10.99 -3.86 -30.61
C GLN A 79 -11.00 -3.25 -29.21
N ASP A 80 -11.48 -4.00 -28.20
CA ASP A 80 -11.46 -3.54 -26.81
C ASP A 80 -10.03 -3.35 -26.30
N HIS A 81 -9.08 -4.16 -26.78
CA HIS A 81 -7.66 -3.96 -26.50
C HIS A 81 -7.17 -2.63 -27.05
N LEU A 82 -7.37 -2.41 -28.35
CA LEU A 82 -6.92 -1.20 -29.04
C LEU A 82 -7.50 0.07 -28.39
N VAL A 83 -8.79 0.04 -28.04
CA VAL A 83 -9.45 1.15 -27.37
C VAL A 83 -8.88 1.39 -25.97
N THR A 84 -8.63 0.32 -25.21
CA THR A 84 -8.01 0.43 -23.87
C THR A 84 -6.62 1.04 -23.96
N ASP A 85 -5.80 0.60 -24.93
CA ASP A 85 -4.43 1.11 -25.10
C ASP A 85 -4.43 2.60 -25.49
N GLN A 86 -5.30 3.00 -26.42
CA GLN A 86 -5.46 4.42 -26.80
C GLN A 86 -5.90 5.30 -25.62
N LEU A 87 -6.82 4.79 -24.79
CA LEU A 87 -7.26 5.48 -23.58
C LEU A 87 -6.12 5.62 -22.56
N VAL A 88 -5.33 4.56 -22.37
CA VAL A 88 -4.17 4.58 -21.45
C VAL A 88 -3.15 5.61 -21.92
N ASP A 89 -2.80 5.62 -23.21
CA ASP A 89 -1.85 6.59 -23.77
C ASP A 89 -2.32 8.04 -23.56
N LYS A 90 -3.60 8.32 -23.85
CA LYS A 90 -4.18 9.64 -23.60
C LYS A 90 -4.18 10.01 -22.13
N LEU A 91 -4.48 9.08 -21.22
CA LEU A 91 -4.45 9.36 -19.78
C LEU A 91 -3.03 9.64 -19.28
N LEU A 92 -2.04 8.88 -19.73
CA LEU A 92 -0.64 9.15 -19.39
C LEU A 92 -0.22 10.57 -19.80
N ASP A 93 -0.59 10.98 -21.02
CA ASP A 93 -0.33 12.35 -21.52
C ASP A 93 -1.09 13.42 -20.72
N ILE A 94 -2.39 13.24 -20.50
CA ILE A 94 -3.25 14.19 -19.75
C ILE A 94 -2.73 14.42 -18.33
N TYR A 95 -2.27 13.37 -17.65
CA TYR A 95 -1.73 13.47 -16.30
C TYR A 95 -0.22 13.78 -16.25
N GLY A 96 0.46 13.86 -17.40
CA GLY A 96 1.91 14.08 -17.48
C GLY A 96 2.73 12.98 -16.79
N LEU A 97 2.21 11.75 -16.78
CA LEU A 97 2.85 10.61 -16.12
C LEU A 97 3.95 10.03 -17.01
N THR A 98 5.02 9.53 -16.38
CA THR A 98 6.05 8.78 -17.10
C THR A 98 5.46 7.51 -17.69
N GLN A 99 5.80 7.23 -18.95
CA GLN A 99 5.59 5.93 -19.58
C GLN A 99 6.51 4.90 -18.91
N ASP A 100 6.08 4.41 -17.76
CA ASP A 100 6.63 3.21 -17.17
C ASP A 100 5.55 2.13 -17.11
N MET A 101 6.01 0.88 -17.29
CA MET A 101 5.13 -0.28 -17.41
C MET A 101 4.26 -0.51 -16.16
N THR A 102 4.64 0.04 -15.01
CA THR A 102 3.90 -0.15 -13.75
C THR A 102 2.70 0.79 -13.70
N ASN A 103 2.89 2.06 -14.02
CA ASN A 103 1.82 3.05 -14.13
C ASN A 103 0.84 2.67 -15.22
N GLU A 104 1.35 2.33 -16.41
CA GLU A 104 0.55 1.78 -17.52
C GLU A 104 -0.34 0.65 -17.03
N ARG A 105 0.23 -0.33 -16.33
CA ARG A 105 -0.52 -1.50 -15.86
C ARG A 105 -1.66 -1.14 -14.91
N VAL A 106 -1.41 -0.23 -13.96
CA VAL A 106 -2.44 0.21 -13.01
C VAL A 106 -3.56 0.97 -13.72
N ILE A 107 -3.22 1.86 -14.66
CA ILE A 107 -4.18 2.63 -15.44
C ILE A 107 -4.98 1.71 -16.36
N SER A 108 -4.33 0.76 -17.06
CA SER A 108 -5.02 -0.21 -17.93
C SER A 108 -6.09 -1.00 -17.20
N LEU A 109 -5.85 -1.42 -15.96
CA LEU A 109 -6.85 -2.13 -15.17
C LEU A 109 -8.06 -1.23 -14.84
N GLN A 110 -7.83 0.03 -14.47
CA GLN A 110 -8.89 0.98 -14.19
C GLN A 110 -9.72 1.28 -15.45
N VAL A 111 -9.05 1.56 -16.57
CA VAL A 111 -9.67 1.82 -17.88
C VAL A 111 -10.49 0.62 -18.35
N LEU A 112 -9.92 -0.59 -18.25
CA LEU A 112 -10.61 -1.81 -18.68
C LEU A 112 -11.89 -2.05 -17.90
N ILE A 113 -11.84 -1.90 -16.57
CA ILE A 113 -13.02 -2.03 -15.73
C ILE A 113 -14.03 -0.94 -16.09
N TRP A 114 -13.62 0.31 -16.16
CA TRP A 114 -14.49 1.42 -16.56
C TRP A 114 -15.19 1.16 -17.89
N LEU A 115 -14.44 0.82 -18.93
CA LEU A 115 -14.94 0.60 -20.28
C LEU A 115 -15.98 -0.53 -20.32
N ILE A 116 -15.67 -1.69 -19.73
CA ILE A 116 -16.59 -2.83 -19.70
C ILE A 116 -17.87 -2.47 -18.95
N ARG A 117 -17.76 -1.78 -17.81
CA ARG A 117 -18.94 -1.40 -17.01
C ARG A 117 -19.83 -0.43 -17.80
N VAL A 118 -19.25 0.62 -18.36
CA VAL A 118 -19.96 1.62 -19.17
C VAL A 118 -20.63 0.99 -20.40
N GLN A 119 -19.92 0.15 -21.14
CA GLN A 119 -20.46 -0.54 -22.33
C GLN A 119 -21.66 -1.44 -22.00
N ASN A 120 -21.72 -1.98 -20.77
CA ASN A 120 -22.86 -2.77 -20.29
C ASN A 120 -23.97 -1.94 -19.64
N GLY A 121 -23.88 -0.60 -19.72
CA GLY A 121 -24.87 0.32 -19.17
C GLY A 121 -24.73 0.56 -17.67
N HIS A 122 -23.57 0.27 -17.09
CA HIS A 122 -23.25 0.52 -15.68
C HIS A 122 -22.37 1.76 -15.55
N TYR A 123 -22.97 2.86 -15.12
CA TYR A 123 -22.31 4.15 -14.94
C TYR A 123 -22.55 4.71 -13.55
N LEU A 124 -21.68 5.62 -13.14
CA LEU A 124 -21.77 6.29 -11.86
C LEU A 124 -22.93 7.30 -11.79
N HIS A 125 -23.54 7.37 -10.62
CA HIS A 125 -24.51 8.41 -10.24
C HIS A 125 -23.91 9.30 -9.15
N ASP A 126 -24.47 10.50 -8.96
CA ASP A 126 -23.97 11.46 -7.96
C ASP A 126 -23.90 10.86 -6.55
N GLN A 127 -24.87 10.02 -6.20
CA GLN A 127 -24.94 9.32 -4.91
C GLN A 127 -23.89 8.21 -4.74
N ASP A 128 -23.27 7.76 -5.84
CA ASP A 128 -22.22 6.74 -5.79
C ASP A 128 -20.89 7.35 -5.37
N LEU A 129 -20.67 8.64 -5.68
CA LEU A 129 -19.44 9.35 -5.33
C LEU A 129 -19.38 9.61 -3.81
N PRO A 130 -18.28 9.23 -3.14
CA PRO A 130 -18.11 9.57 -1.75
C PRO A 130 -17.83 11.07 -1.60
N HIS A 131 -18.32 11.62 -0.49
CA HIS A 131 -18.20 13.04 -0.15
C HIS A 131 -16.79 13.39 0.34
N ILE A 132 -15.79 13.26 -0.55
CA ILE A 132 -14.39 13.63 -0.28
C ILE A 132 -14.06 14.98 -0.90
N LEU A 133 -14.41 15.17 -2.16
CA LEU A 133 -14.12 16.37 -2.91
C LEU A 133 -15.24 17.41 -2.78
N VAL A 134 -14.88 18.69 -2.80
CA VAL A 134 -15.83 19.79 -3.00
C VAL A 134 -16.33 19.78 -4.46
N ASP A 135 -17.29 20.63 -4.78
CA ASP A 135 -17.85 20.69 -6.12
C ASP A 135 -16.78 21.13 -7.13
N ALA A 136 -16.79 20.55 -8.34
CA ALA A 136 -15.75 20.77 -9.34
C ALA A 136 -15.60 22.24 -9.80
N ALA A 137 -16.63 23.06 -9.60
CA ALA A 137 -16.59 24.49 -9.87
C ALA A 137 -15.67 25.27 -8.91
N ASP A 138 -15.43 24.72 -7.72
CA ASP A 138 -14.58 25.34 -6.68
C ASP A 138 -13.15 24.76 -6.68
N TRP A 139 -12.82 23.86 -7.61
CA TRP A 139 -11.48 23.31 -7.72
C TRP A 139 -10.47 24.34 -8.23
N PRO A 140 -9.16 24.16 -7.98
CA PRO A 140 -8.14 24.97 -8.63
C PRO A 140 -8.24 24.89 -10.16
N GLU A 141 -7.91 25.99 -10.85
CA GLU A 141 -8.08 26.13 -12.31
C GLU A 141 -7.47 24.96 -13.11
N ALA A 142 -6.28 24.51 -12.73
CA ALA A 142 -5.62 23.38 -13.36
C ALA A 142 -6.45 22.08 -13.31
N TYR A 143 -7.16 21.83 -12.20
CA TYR A 143 -8.01 20.65 -12.05
C TYR A 143 -9.38 20.81 -12.72
N GLN A 144 -9.87 22.05 -12.86
CA GLN A 144 -11.05 22.31 -13.70
C GLN A 144 -10.75 22.02 -15.18
N GLN A 145 -9.59 22.47 -15.66
CA GLN A 145 -9.11 22.19 -17.02
C GLN A 145 -8.88 20.69 -17.23
N LEU A 146 -8.23 20.01 -16.27
CA LEU A 146 -8.06 18.55 -16.29
C LEU A 146 -9.41 17.82 -16.39
N ASN A 147 -10.39 18.21 -15.57
CA ASN A 147 -11.72 17.61 -15.58
C ASN A 147 -12.41 17.81 -16.94
N ALA A 148 -12.30 19.00 -17.54
CA ALA A 148 -12.83 19.27 -18.88
C ALA A 148 -12.15 18.40 -19.96
N HIS A 149 -10.82 18.29 -19.94
CA HIS A 149 -10.06 17.44 -20.86
C HIS A 149 -10.45 15.96 -20.73
N LEU A 150 -10.68 15.47 -19.52
CA LEU A 150 -11.14 14.09 -19.29
C LEU A 150 -12.55 13.86 -19.86
N ILE A 151 -13.47 14.81 -19.68
CA ILE A 151 -14.81 14.74 -20.27
C ILE A 151 -14.73 14.67 -21.80
N ASP A 152 -13.95 15.55 -22.42
CA ASP A 152 -13.78 15.58 -23.88
C ASP A 152 -13.16 14.27 -24.39
N MET A 153 -12.13 13.77 -23.70
CA MET A 153 -11.53 12.48 -24.00
C MET A 153 -12.56 11.36 -23.90
N MET A 154 -13.33 11.27 -22.83
CA MET A 154 -14.33 10.20 -22.66
C MET A 154 -15.39 10.21 -23.77
N ARG A 155 -15.80 11.40 -24.25
CA ARG A 155 -16.76 11.55 -25.37
C ARG A 155 -16.25 10.94 -26.68
N GLU A 156 -14.94 10.85 -26.87
CA GLU A 156 -14.38 10.21 -28.07
C GLU A 156 -14.63 8.69 -28.09
N PHE A 157 -14.87 8.07 -26.92
CA PHE A 157 -14.94 6.61 -26.77
C PHE A 157 -16.32 6.09 -26.37
N VAL A 158 -17.14 6.88 -25.67
CA VAL A 158 -18.46 6.45 -25.17
C VAL A 158 -19.54 7.50 -25.41
N ASP A 159 -20.74 7.05 -25.77
CA ASP A 159 -21.92 7.91 -25.92
C ASP A 159 -22.73 7.89 -24.61
N LEU A 160 -22.45 8.86 -23.74
CA LEU A 160 -23.09 9.00 -22.43
C LEU A 160 -23.68 10.40 -22.24
N PRO A 161 -24.74 10.54 -21.43
CA PRO A 161 -25.26 11.85 -21.06
C PRO A 161 -24.21 12.71 -20.35
N GLU A 162 -24.25 14.02 -20.58
CA GLU A 162 -23.26 14.97 -20.06
C GLU A 162 -23.07 14.89 -18.53
N HIS A 163 -24.16 14.71 -17.78
CA HIS A 163 -24.07 14.61 -16.33
C HIS A 163 -23.31 13.36 -15.88
N VAL A 164 -23.43 12.25 -16.60
CA VAL A 164 -22.69 11.01 -16.31
C VAL A 164 -21.21 11.22 -16.61
N LEU A 165 -20.85 11.80 -17.77
CA LEU A 165 -19.47 12.07 -18.13
C LEU A 165 -18.75 12.93 -17.08
N ARG A 166 -19.43 13.95 -16.53
CA ARG A 166 -18.87 14.76 -15.43
C ARG A 166 -18.56 13.93 -14.19
N ILE A 167 -19.48 13.05 -13.78
CA ILE A 167 -19.31 12.19 -12.59
C ILE A 167 -18.15 11.21 -12.82
N GLU A 168 -18.09 10.60 -14.01
CA GLU A 168 -17.02 9.68 -14.42
C GLU A 168 -15.65 10.36 -14.44
N ALA A 169 -15.56 11.60 -14.95
CA ALA A 169 -14.33 12.37 -14.96
C ALA A 169 -13.86 12.75 -13.53
N GLN A 170 -14.78 13.18 -12.67
CA GLN A 170 -14.47 13.45 -11.26
C GLN A 170 -13.99 12.19 -10.53
N PHE A 171 -14.64 11.05 -10.79
CA PHE A 171 -14.20 9.76 -10.28
C PHE A 171 -12.80 9.39 -10.77
N ALA A 172 -12.51 9.57 -12.05
CA ALA A 172 -11.20 9.28 -12.63
C ALA A 172 -10.06 10.09 -11.97
N ILE A 173 -10.30 11.37 -11.65
CA ILE A 173 -9.34 12.19 -10.90
C ILE A 173 -9.12 11.62 -9.50
N LEU A 174 -10.20 11.25 -8.81
CA LEU A 174 -10.11 10.70 -7.46
C LEU A 174 -9.46 9.30 -7.43
N THR A 175 -9.62 8.48 -8.47
CA THR A 175 -8.91 7.20 -8.57
C THR A 175 -7.41 7.39 -8.80
N MET A 176 -6.97 8.45 -9.47
CA MET A 176 -5.54 8.78 -9.57
C MET A 176 -4.93 9.16 -8.23
N PHE A 177 -5.65 9.93 -7.40
CA PHE A 177 -5.21 10.24 -6.03
C PHE A 177 -5.17 9.01 -5.12
N THR A 178 -6.23 8.20 -5.12
CA THR A 178 -6.32 7.00 -4.25
C THR A 178 -5.40 5.86 -4.69
N SER A 179 -4.95 5.84 -5.95
CA SER A 179 -3.95 4.89 -6.43
C SER A 179 -2.51 5.31 -6.18
N GLY A 180 -2.26 6.59 -5.84
CA GLY A 180 -0.92 7.14 -5.63
C GLY A 180 -0.17 7.47 -6.93
N LEU A 181 -0.84 7.40 -8.09
CA LEU A 181 -0.26 7.84 -9.37
C LEU A 181 -0.09 9.37 -9.41
N VAL A 182 -1.01 10.09 -8.77
CA VAL A 182 -0.89 11.52 -8.52
C VAL A 182 -0.82 11.74 -7.01
N THR A 183 0.30 12.29 -6.55
CA THR A 183 0.59 12.43 -5.11
C THR A 183 0.41 13.85 -4.59
N ASP A 184 0.27 14.83 -5.47
CA ASP A 184 -0.04 16.22 -5.09
C ASP A 184 -1.56 16.42 -5.16
N VAL A 185 -2.20 16.38 -3.99
CA VAL A 185 -3.64 16.59 -3.84
C VAL A 185 -3.85 17.96 -3.22
N PRO A 186 -4.38 18.95 -3.96
CA PRO A 186 -4.62 20.28 -3.41
C PRO A 186 -5.61 20.21 -2.24
N GLU A 187 -5.24 20.81 -1.10
CA GLU A 187 -6.10 20.83 0.10
C GLU A 187 -7.47 21.47 -0.20
N GLU A 188 -7.49 22.48 -1.06
CA GLU A 188 -8.69 23.21 -1.50
C GLU A 188 -9.73 22.33 -2.21
N MET A 189 -9.30 21.23 -2.85
CA MET A 189 -10.23 20.28 -3.47
C MET A 189 -10.94 19.39 -2.45
N LEU A 190 -10.40 19.27 -1.24
CA LEU A 190 -10.93 18.38 -0.20
C LEU A 190 -11.99 19.11 0.63
N ARG A 191 -13.06 18.40 0.98
CA ARG A 191 -14.06 18.91 1.94
C ARG A 191 -13.43 19.16 3.31
N SER A 192 -13.98 20.13 4.04
CA SER A 192 -13.46 20.58 5.34
C SER A 192 -13.34 19.44 6.38
N GLU A 193 -14.24 18.46 6.33
CA GLU A 193 -14.25 17.29 7.19
C GLU A 193 -13.05 16.39 6.90
N VAL A 194 -12.71 16.21 5.62
CA VAL A 194 -11.54 15.44 5.18
C VAL A 194 -10.26 16.15 5.56
N GLN A 195 -10.16 17.46 5.29
CA GLN A 195 -9.01 18.27 5.71
C GLN A 195 -8.78 18.16 7.23
N THR A 196 -9.87 18.22 8.02
CA THR A 196 -9.81 18.07 9.48
C THR A 196 -9.30 16.69 9.89
N ARG A 197 -9.75 15.62 9.23
CA ARG A 197 -9.25 14.25 9.48
C ARG A 197 -7.77 14.10 9.13
N LEU A 198 -7.32 14.64 7.99
CA LEU A 198 -5.91 14.62 7.60
C LEU A 198 -5.01 15.42 8.58
N LYS A 199 -5.50 16.57 9.07
CA LYS A 199 -4.83 17.34 10.13
C LYS A 199 -4.71 16.53 11.43
N ARG A 200 -5.78 15.83 11.83
CA ARG A 200 -5.74 14.92 12.99
C ARG A 200 -4.77 13.76 12.79
N LEU A 201 -4.72 13.19 11.59
CA LEU A 201 -3.76 12.13 11.26
C LEU A 201 -2.31 12.60 11.47
N THR A 202 -2.00 13.80 11.02
CA THR A 202 -0.68 14.42 11.22
C THR A 202 -0.33 14.54 12.70
N LEU A 203 -1.26 15.04 13.51
CA LEU A 203 -1.08 15.15 14.96
C LEU A 203 -0.91 13.76 15.61
N THR A 204 -1.70 12.77 15.19
CA THR A 204 -1.63 11.40 15.70
C THR A 204 -0.27 10.77 15.37
N LEU A 205 0.25 10.94 14.16
CA LEU A 205 1.58 10.45 13.77
C LEU A 205 2.66 11.04 14.67
N ARG A 206 2.68 12.37 14.83
CA ARG A 206 3.65 13.08 15.67
C ARG A 206 3.61 12.61 17.12
N ASN A 207 2.42 12.58 17.71
CA ASN A 207 2.25 12.18 19.11
C ASN A 207 2.65 10.72 19.36
N ASN A 208 2.31 9.81 18.43
CA ASN A 208 2.71 8.41 18.52
C ASN A 208 4.23 8.26 18.41
N TYR A 209 4.86 8.98 17.47
CA TYR A 209 6.32 8.99 17.33
C TYR A 209 7.01 9.48 18.60
N GLU A 210 6.61 10.64 19.11
CA GLU A 210 7.17 11.23 20.34
C GLU A 210 7.01 10.30 21.55
N THR A 211 5.83 9.68 21.68
CA THR A 211 5.57 8.70 22.75
C THR A 211 6.42 7.44 22.60
N ALA A 212 6.63 6.97 21.36
CA ALA A 212 7.35 5.73 21.09
C ALA A 212 8.87 5.88 21.21
N PHE A 213 9.43 7.04 20.84
CA PHE A 213 10.86 7.25 20.67
C PHE A 213 11.44 8.40 21.51
N GLN A 214 10.62 9.08 22.32
CA GLN A 214 11.03 10.15 23.25
C GLN A 214 11.79 11.29 22.54
N SER A 215 11.48 11.52 21.26
CA SER A 215 12.09 12.55 20.43
C SER A 215 11.05 13.14 19.49
N GLN A 216 11.26 14.38 19.08
CA GLN A 216 10.38 15.04 18.13
C GLN A 216 10.58 14.46 16.73
N LEU A 217 9.48 14.25 16.01
CA LEU A 217 9.53 13.86 14.60
C LEU A 217 10.02 15.05 13.76
N PRO A 218 11.14 14.93 13.01
CA PRO A 218 11.60 16.02 12.16
C PRO A 218 10.54 16.36 11.10
N SER A 219 10.28 17.65 10.90
CA SER A 219 9.21 18.13 10.01
C SER A 219 9.33 17.63 8.56
N VAL A 220 10.55 17.52 8.06
CA VAL A 220 10.82 16.97 6.71
C VAL A 220 10.38 15.51 6.63
N VAL A 221 10.64 14.71 7.67
CA VAL A 221 10.27 13.29 7.71
C VAL A 221 8.77 13.13 7.93
N GLU A 222 8.15 13.99 8.73
CA GLU A 222 6.69 14.06 8.87
C GLU A 222 6.02 14.27 7.51
N ALA A 223 6.46 15.28 6.74
CA ALA A 223 5.91 15.56 5.42
C ALA A 223 6.07 14.38 4.46
N GLN A 224 7.24 13.72 4.46
CA GLN A 224 7.49 12.52 3.65
C GLN A 224 6.59 11.35 4.02
N LEU A 225 6.40 11.07 5.31
CA LEU A 225 5.50 10.01 5.79
C LEU A 225 4.05 10.29 5.41
N LEU A 226 3.61 11.55 5.53
CA LEU A 226 2.26 11.97 5.14
C LEU A 226 2.05 11.80 3.64
N GLN A 227 3.01 12.24 2.82
CA GLN A 227 2.95 12.07 1.37
C GLN A 227 2.92 10.60 0.98
N ALA A 228 3.80 9.77 1.57
CA ALA A 228 3.89 8.34 1.28
C ALA A 228 2.64 7.54 1.68
N THR A 229 1.85 8.04 2.64
CA THR A 229 0.63 7.36 3.13
C THR A 229 -0.66 8.04 2.66
N LEU A 230 -0.58 9.17 1.95
CA LEU A 230 -1.74 9.97 1.56
C LEU A 230 -2.73 9.17 0.71
N SER A 231 -2.25 8.50 -0.34
CA SER A 231 -3.08 7.69 -1.22
C SER A 231 -3.80 6.59 -0.45
N SER A 232 -3.12 5.90 0.46
CA SER A 232 -3.72 4.87 1.33
C SER A 232 -4.79 5.43 2.27
N ASN A 233 -4.57 6.62 2.81
CA ASN A 233 -5.53 7.31 3.67
C ASN A 233 -6.77 7.77 2.89
N LEU A 234 -6.60 8.34 1.70
CA LEU A 234 -7.70 8.68 0.79
C LEU A 234 -8.45 7.41 0.33
N ARG A 235 -7.71 6.34 0.02
CA ARG A 235 -8.27 5.03 -0.33
C ARG A 235 -9.08 4.44 0.82
N THR A 236 -8.67 4.64 2.07
CA THR A 236 -9.47 4.26 3.25
C THR A 236 -10.77 5.04 3.28
N LEU A 237 -10.73 6.36 3.15
CA LEU A 237 -11.93 7.21 3.10
C LEU A 237 -12.91 6.78 2.00
N TYR A 238 -12.37 6.28 0.90
CA TYR A 238 -13.09 5.97 -0.31
C TYR A 238 -13.64 4.53 -0.36
N PHE A 239 -12.87 3.54 0.12
CA PHE A 239 -13.21 2.11 0.06
C PHE A 239 -13.28 1.46 1.46
N LEU A 240 -13.68 2.23 2.48
CA LEU A 240 -13.77 1.81 3.89
C LEU A 240 -14.44 0.44 4.12
N LYS A 241 -15.47 0.11 3.32
CA LYS A 241 -16.20 -1.17 3.40
C LYS A 241 -15.43 -2.34 2.74
N ASP A 242 -14.66 -2.03 1.70
CA ASP A 242 -13.97 -2.99 0.82
C ASP A 242 -12.48 -3.17 1.16
N LEU A 243 -12.11 -2.97 2.42
CA LEU A 243 -10.73 -3.15 2.87
C LEU A 243 -10.30 -4.63 2.64
N VAL A 244 -9.58 -4.85 1.54
CA VAL A 244 -8.98 -6.14 1.16
C VAL A 244 -7.85 -6.48 2.10
N GLN A 245 -7.80 -7.74 2.53
CA GLN A 245 -6.65 -8.24 3.26
C GLN A 245 -5.38 -8.05 2.41
N SER A 246 -4.41 -7.29 2.93
CA SER A 246 -3.04 -7.39 2.41
C SER A 246 -2.60 -8.86 2.52
N SER A 247 -1.94 -9.36 1.48
CA SER A 247 -1.34 -10.71 1.48
C SER A 247 -0.07 -10.78 2.34
N VAL A 248 0.31 -9.68 3.01
CA VAL A 248 1.51 -9.63 3.84
C VAL A 248 1.34 -10.47 5.10
N ASP A 249 2.28 -11.39 5.27
CA ASP A 249 2.50 -12.04 6.56
C ASP A 249 3.13 -11.03 7.52
N ILE A 250 2.28 -10.33 8.27
CA ILE A 250 2.68 -9.39 9.33
C ILE A 250 3.64 -10.07 10.31
N GLY A 251 3.49 -11.37 10.55
CA GLY A 251 4.38 -12.13 11.44
C GLY A 251 5.83 -12.20 10.92
N VAL A 252 6.05 -12.24 9.60
CA VAL A 252 7.41 -12.13 9.03
C VAL A 252 8.01 -10.76 9.33
N LEU A 253 7.23 -9.69 9.18
CA LEU A 253 7.69 -8.32 9.45
C LEU A 253 7.95 -8.10 10.94
N GLU A 254 7.10 -8.63 11.82
CA GLU A 254 7.30 -8.60 13.28
C GLU A 254 8.57 -9.31 13.71
N ARG A 255 8.92 -10.44 13.07
CA ARG A 255 10.16 -11.18 13.37
C ARG A 255 11.40 -10.43 12.89
N ASN A 256 11.37 -9.83 11.71
CA ASN A 256 12.56 -9.22 11.09
C ASN A 256 12.77 -7.75 11.46
N PHE A 257 11.68 -7.03 11.76
CA PHE A 257 11.66 -5.60 12.07
C PHE A 257 10.78 -5.30 13.29
N PRO A 258 11.03 -5.91 14.46
CA PRO A 258 10.11 -5.92 15.60
C PRO A 258 9.73 -4.52 16.11
N ILE A 259 10.68 -3.58 16.16
CA ILE A 259 10.41 -2.21 16.63
C ILE A 259 9.59 -1.43 15.60
N HIS A 260 9.89 -1.57 14.31
CA HIS A 260 9.14 -0.90 13.23
C HIS A 260 7.71 -1.45 13.15
N ALA A 261 7.58 -2.78 13.15
CA ALA A 261 6.29 -3.47 13.08
C ALA A 261 5.42 -3.12 14.29
N LYS A 262 6.00 -3.10 15.49
CA LYS A 262 5.30 -2.67 16.70
C LYS A 262 4.82 -1.22 16.58
N PHE A 263 5.70 -0.29 16.21
CA PHE A 263 5.33 1.11 16.04
C PHE A 263 4.21 1.29 14.99
N THR A 264 4.32 0.60 13.86
CA THR A 264 3.31 0.59 12.80
C THR A 264 1.96 0.09 13.33
N SER A 265 1.95 -1.02 14.07
CA SER A 265 0.74 -1.58 14.67
C SER A 265 0.11 -0.60 15.67
N ASP A 266 0.90 -0.05 16.58
CA ASP A 266 0.43 0.88 17.62
C ASP A 266 -0.14 2.17 16.99
N LEU A 267 0.54 2.70 15.96
CA LEU A 267 0.06 3.85 15.19
C LEU A 267 -1.28 3.56 14.51
N LEU A 268 -1.41 2.41 13.83
CA LEU A 268 -2.64 2.06 13.12
C LEU A 268 -3.83 1.84 14.06
N VAL A 269 -3.60 1.34 15.27
CA VAL A 269 -4.65 1.28 16.30
C VAL A 269 -5.16 2.69 16.62
N THR A 270 -4.26 3.65 16.80
CA THR A 270 -4.65 5.04 17.10
C THR A 270 -5.30 5.74 15.90
N LEU A 271 -4.87 5.41 14.68
CA LEU A 271 -5.45 5.97 13.46
C LEU A 271 -6.85 5.42 13.16
N ALA A 272 -7.19 4.22 13.63
CA ALA A 272 -8.54 3.69 13.50
C ALA A 272 -9.58 4.63 14.14
N ASP A 273 -9.25 5.26 15.27
CA ASP A 273 -10.13 6.24 15.93
C ASP A 273 -10.30 7.52 15.09
N VAL A 274 -9.22 8.00 14.43
CA VAL A 274 -9.28 9.16 13.53
C VAL A 274 -10.24 8.92 12.38
N TRP A 275 -10.23 7.69 11.86
CA TRP A 275 -11.09 7.25 10.76
C TRP A 275 -12.45 6.69 11.21
N GLN A 276 -12.70 6.59 12.51
CA GLN A 276 -13.92 6.03 13.10
C GLN A 276 -14.19 4.59 12.64
N ILE A 277 -13.15 3.76 12.60
CA ILE A 277 -13.25 2.35 12.18
C ILE A 277 -13.64 1.46 13.36
N GLU A 278 -14.73 0.71 13.21
CA GLU A 278 -15.15 -0.29 14.20
C GLU A 278 -14.29 -1.56 14.16
N ASP A 279 -14.01 -2.11 12.97
CA ASP A 279 -13.16 -3.30 12.80
C ASP A 279 -11.67 -2.92 12.71
N VAL A 280 -11.11 -2.51 13.84
CA VAL A 280 -9.68 -2.15 13.98
C VAL A 280 -8.75 -3.27 13.50
N PRO A 281 -9.00 -4.57 13.80
CA PRO A 281 -8.17 -5.64 13.27
C PRO A 281 -8.15 -5.73 11.74
N LYS A 282 -9.30 -5.57 11.06
CA LYS A 282 -9.36 -5.51 9.60
C LYS A 282 -8.62 -4.29 9.08
N PHE A 283 -8.88 -3.12 9.63
CA PHE A 283 -8.18 -1.88 9.26
C PHE A 283 -6.66 -2.03 9.32
N ARG A 284 -6.15 -2.54 10.45
CA ARG A 284 -4.72 -2.77 10.63
C ARG A 284 -4.18 -3.68 9.55
N ARG A 285 -4.82 -4.82 9.28
CA ARG A 285 -4.36 -5.76 8.24
C ARG A 285 -4.26 -5.14 6.85
N VAL A 286 -5.15 -4.20 6.52
CA VAL A 286 -5.18 -3.60 5.18
C VAL A 286 -4.15 -2.48 5.04
N MET A 287 -3.94 -1.70 6.10
CA MET A 287 -3.08 -0.53 6.08
C MET A 287 -1.63 -0.82 6.50
N PHE A 288 -1.37 -2.00 7.10
CA PHE A 288 -0.09 -2.32 7.71
C PHE A 288 1.08 -2.14 6.76
N GLU A 289 1.00 -2.75 5.58
CA GLU A 289 2.10 -2.76 4.61
C GLU A 289 2.46 -1.35 4.14
N ASP A 290 1.47 -0.54 3.77
CA ASP A 290 1.70 0.83 3.29
C ASP A 290 2.40 1.68 4.35
N TYR A 291 1.92 1.62 5.60
CA TYR A 291 2.52 2.36 6.70
C TYR A 291 3.89 1.82 7.09
N PHE A 292 4.05 0.49 7.13
CA PHE A 292 5.32 -0.15 7.43
C PHE A 292 6.39 0.24 6.40
N ASN A 293 6.04 0.23 5.11
CA ASN A 293 6.94 0.60 4.02
C ASN A 293 7.31 2.08 4.08
N ALA A 294 6.36 2.98 4.38
CA ALA A 294 6.67 4.39 4.60
C ALA A 294 7.63 4.56 5.79
N ILE A 295 7.36 3.88 6.90
CA ILE A 295 8.16 3.92 8.13
C ILE A 295 9.60 3.44 7.88
N ILE A 296 9.80 2.27 7.26
CA ILE A 296 11.15 1.71 7.04
C ILE A 296 12.00 2.54 6.07
N VAL A 297 11.36 3.22 5.11
CA VAL A 297 12.03 4.08 4.13
C VAL A 297 12.44 5.41 4.77
N HIS A 298 11.54 6.07 5.49
CA HIS A 298 11.72 7.44 5.94
C HIS A 298 12.25 7.57 7.38
N LEU A 299 12.04 6.58 8.24
CA LEU A 299 12.64 6.55 9.58
C LEU A 299 13.96 5.79 9.51
N THR A 300 15.08 6.49 9.69
CA THR A 300 16.39 5.85 9.70
C THR A 300 16.59 5.05 10.99
N PRO A 301 17.47 4.02 11.01
CA PRO A 301 17.78 3.27 12.22
C PRO A 301 18.14 4.15 13.42
N ALA A 302 18.95 5.19 13.20
CA ALA A 302 19.37 6.12 14.25
C ALA A 302 18.22 6.92 14.88
N MET A 303 17.12 7.11 14.16
CA MET A 303 15.95 7.84 14.67
C MET A 303 15.11 7.01 15.65
N ILE A 304 15.01 5.70 15.42
CA ILE A 304 14.01 4.86 16.10
C ILE A 304 14.58 3.66 16.86
N LEU A 305 15.83 3.28 16.58
CA LEU A 305 16.48 2.13 17.21
C LEU A 305 17.58 2.59 18.17
N PRO A 306 17.72 1.93 19.32
CA PRO A 306 18.89 2.13 20.18
C PRO A 306 20.17 1.70 19.43
N PRO A 307 21.30 2.39 19.65
CA PRO A 307 22.56 2.00 19.03
C PRO A 307 23.06 0.67 19.60
N ILE A 308 23.60 -0.16 18.73
CA ILE A 308 24.31 -1.40 19.05
C ILE A 308 25.78 -1.19 18.69
N ARG A 309 26.63 -1.13 19.71
CA ARG A 309 28.05 -0.83 19.54
C ARG A 309 28.82 -2.10 19.18
N VAL A 310 29.46 -2.12 18.02
CA VAL A 310 30.19 -3.31 17.53
C VAL A 310 31.65 -2.94 17.30
N ALA A 311 32.54 -3.63 18.00
CA ALA A 311 33.97 -3.54 17.77
C ALA A 311 34.38 -4.63 16.76
N ILE A 312 34.99 -4.22 15.65
CA ILE A 312 35.46 -5.12 14.59
C ILE A 312 36.97 -4.94 14.46
N GLY A 313 37.69 -6.06 14.45
CA GLY A 313 39.14 -6.06 14.24
C GLY A 313 39.63 -7.39 13.69
N PHE A 314 40.26 -7.35 12.52
CA PHE A 314 40.83 -8.52 11.87
C PHE A 314 42.34 -8.33 11.67
N VAL A 315 43.15 -9.25 12.21
CA VAL A 315 44.62 -9.16 12.14
C VAL A 315 45.16 -9.88 10.90
N TYR A 316 44.66 -11.09 10.63
CA TYR A 316 45.10 -11.92 9.52
C TYR A 316 44.33 -11.64 8.22
N HIS A 317 43.14 -11.04 8.33
CA HIS A 317 42.28 -10.72 7.18
C HIS A 317 41.79 -9.25 7.20
N PRO A 318 42.67 -8.25 7.05
CA PRO A 318 42.30 -6.84 7.22
C PRO A 318 41.21 -6.35 6.24
N GLY A 319 41.11 -6.94 5.05
CA GLY A 319 40.03 -6.63 4.09
C GLY A 319 38.64 -7.06 4.55
N MET A 320 38.52 -7.95 5.54
CA MET A 320 37.22 -8.35 6.09
C MET A 320 36.58 -7.26 6.93
N ASP A 321 37.35 -6.40 7.59
CA ASP A 321 36.81 -5.34 8.45
C ASP A 321 35.87 -4.42 7.65
N GLU A 322 36.34 -3.92 6.50
CA GLU A 322 35.56 -3.04 5.65
C GLU A 322 34.31 -3.74 5.08
N LEU A 323 34.45 -4.98 4.60
CA LEU A 323 33.34 -5.73 4.00
C LEU A 323 32.23 -6.00 5.03
N ILE A 324 32.59 -6.40 6.26
CA ILE A 324 31.60 -6.63 7.32
C ILE A 324 30.95 -5.33 7.75
N ARG A 325 31.70 -4.23 7.90
CA ARG A 325 31.11 -2.92 8.22
C ARG A 325 30.10 -2.49 7.17
N GLN A 326 30.44 -2.59 5.89
CA GLN A 326 29.52 -2.25 4.79
C GLN A 326 28.26 -3.13 4.81
N GLN A 327 28.41 -4.44 5.05
CA GLN A 327 27.28 -5.36 5.09
C GLN A 327 26.34 -5.09 6.27
N LEU A 328 26.88 -4.73 7.44
CA LEU A 328 26.10 -4.43 8.63
C LEU A 328 25.48 -3.02 8.57
N ALA A 329 26.19 -2.02 8.06
CA ALA A 329 25.74 -0.62 8.00
C ALA A 329 24.46 -0.42 7.18
N ASN A 330 24.22 -1.26 6.17
CA ASN A 330 23.05 -1.15 5.29
C ASN A 330 21.75 -1.72 5.89
N ARG A 331 21.80 -2.28 7.11
CA ARG A 331 20.64 -2.90 7.74
C ARG A 331 19.68 -1.86 8.30
N ARG A 332 18.38 -2.04 8.01
CA ARG A 332 17.31 -1.15 8.48
C ARG A 332 16.74 -1.56 9.85
N ASN A 333 16.93 -2.81 10.25
CA ASN A 333 16.35 -3.36 11.48
C ASN A 333 17.23 -3.18 12.74
N ILE A 334 18.47 -2.73 12.60
CA ILE A 334 19.43 -2.52 13.70
C ILE A 334 20.21 -1.23 13.42
N ASN A 335 20.43 -0.41 14.45
CA ASN A 335 21.30 0.76 14.37
C ASN A 335 22.71 0.39 14.85
N PHE A 336 23.58 -0.05 13.94
CA PHE A 336 24.96 -0.39 14.28
C PHE A 336 25.83 0.86 14.40
N GLU A 337 26.54 0.97 15.52
CA GLU A 337 27.61 1.96 15.72
C GLU A 337 28.94 1.22 15.84
N PHE A 338 29.85 1.46 14.91
CA PHE A 338 31.12 0.77 14.96
C PHE A 338 32.15 1.53 15.80
N VAL A 339 32.83 0.80 16.69
CA VAL A 339 33.82 1.35 17.62
C VAL A 339 35.16 0.65 17.46
N SER A 340 36.22 1.25 18.01
CA SER A 340 37.55 0.64 17.99
C SER A 340 37.64 -0.52 18.98
N VAL A 341 38.45 -1.53 18.66
CA VAL A 341 38.75 -2.63 19.58
C VAL A 341 39.37 -2.06 20.86
N GLY A 342 38.83 -2.45 22.02
CA GLY A 342 39.23 -1.94 23.33
C GLY A 342 38.32 -0.84 23.90
N GLU A 343 37.43 -0.27 23.07
CA GLU A 343 36.36 0.60 23.56
C GLU A 343 35.14 -0.21 24.04
N PRO A 344 34.28 0.35 24.92
CA PRO A 344 33.04 -0.32 25.31
C PRO A 344 32.17 -0.68 24.09
N ALA A 345 31.89 -1.96 23.94
CA ALA A 345 31.10 -2.52 22.85
C ALA A 345 30.09 -3.55 23.39
N ASP A 346 29.00 -3.71 22.65
CA ASP A 346 27.98 -4.73 22.89
C ASP A 346 28.37 -6.08 22.29
N PHE A 347 29.18 -6.04 21.22
CA PHE A 347 29.70 -7.22 20.52
C PHE A 347 31.12 -6.97 20.02
N TYR A 348 31.92 -8.05 19.98
CA TYR A 348 33.21 -8.08 19.31
C TYR A 348 33.17 -9.05 18.12
N ILE A 349 33.71 -8.65 16.98
CA ILE A 349 33.90 -9.51 15.80
C ILE A 349 35.39 -9.48 15.42
N SER A 350 36.01 -10.65 15.33
CA SER A 350 37.46 -10.78 15.11
C SER A 350 37.83 -12.12 14.47
N ASP A 351 39.03 -12.24 13.90
CA ASP A 351 39.63 -13.53 13.48
C ASP A 351 40.44 -14.21 14.59
N ILE A 352 40.53 -13.58 15.76
CA ILE A 352 41.18 -14.11 16.94
C ILE A 352 40.37 -13.83 18.20
N ALA A 353 40.44 -14.74 19.17
CA ALA A 353 39.86 -14.52 20.48
C ALA A 353 40.53 -13.32 21.15
N ILE A 354 39.72 -12.35 21.58
CA ILE A 354 40.17 -11.17 22.30
C ILE A 354 39.87 -11.41 23.78
N GLU A 355 40.91 -11.47 24.60
CA GLU A 355 40.75 -11.41 26.05
C GLU A 355 40.50 -9.96 26.45
N SER A 356 39.30 -9.67 26.93
CA SER A 356 38.88 -8.34 27.39
C SER A 356 38.43 -8.43 28.85
N GLU A 357 38.69 -7.38 29.63
CA GLU A 357 38.24 -7.28 31.04
C GLU A 357 36.70 -7.30 31.16
N TYR A 358 36.00 -6.97 30.07
CA TYR A 358 34.54 -7.00 29.97
C TYR A 358 34.09 -8.27 29.25
N THR A 359 33.20 -9.05 29.88
CA THR A 359 32.60 -10.25 29.28
C THR A 359 31.56 -9.85 28.23
N VAL A 360 32.03 -9.54 27.02
CA VAL A 360 31.19 -9.17 25.88
C VAL A 360 31.14 -10.36 24.91
N PRO A 361 29.97 -10.72 24.34
CA PRO A 361 29.89 -11.81 23.37
C PRO A 361 30.82 -11.55 22.17
N GLY A 362 31.71 -12.50 21.92
CA GLY A 362 32.69 -12.45 20.82
C GLY A 362 32.34 -13.43 19.71
N TYR A 363 32.36 -12.94 18.46
CA TYR A 363 32.17 -13.73 17.25
C TYR A 363 33.52 -13.89 16.54
N ILE A 364 34.00 -15.12 16.46
CA ILE A 364 35.30 -15.44 15.86
C ILE A 364 35.11 -15.92 14.43
N TRP A 365 35.46 -15.08 13.46
CA TRP A 365 35.32 -15.34 12.03
C TRP A 365 36.68 -15.40 11.35
N ASN A 366 37.20 -16.62 11.24
CA ASN A 366 38.51 -16.88 10.63
C ASN A 366 38.49 -16.85 9.09
N VAL A 367 37.30 -16.79 8.51
CA VAL A 367 37.02 -16.66 7.08
C VAL A 367 35.77 -15.78 6.91
N PHE A 368 35.54 -15.27 5.70
CA PHE A 368 34.33 -14.50 5.43
C PHE A 368 33.07 -15.31 5.80
N PRO A 369 32.20 -14.79 6.67
CA PRO A 369 31.06 -15.53 7.18
C PRO A 369 30.02 -15.76 6.10
N ASP A 370 29.39 -16.94 6.12
CA ASP A 370 28.23 -17.21 5.29
C ASP A 370 26.98 -16.51 5.84
N ASN A 371 25.88 -16.53 5.06
CA ASN A 371 24.63 -15.88 5.46
C ASN A 371 24.10 -16.41 6.80
N HIS A 372 24.27 -17.70 7.09
CA HIS A 372 23.80 -18.29 8.34
C HIS A 372 24.53 -17.71 9.56
N THR A 373 25.85 -17.59 9.47
CA THR A 373 26.71 -17.03 10.52
C THR A 373 26.38 -15.55 10.77
N ILE A 374 26.15 -14.79 9.70
CA ILE A 374 25.75 -13.38 9.79
C ILE A 374 24.36 -13.26 10.41
N ASP A 375 23.41 -14.09 9.97
CA ASP A 375 22.04 -14.06 10.48
C ASP A 375 22.00 -14.40 11.97
N HIS A 376 22.82 -15.34 12.45
CA HIS A 376 22.95 -15.61 13.88
C HIS A 376 23.39 -14.36 14.67
N PHE A 377 24.47 -13.70 14.23
CA PHE A 377 24.93 -12.45 14.85
C PHE A 377 23.83 -11.37 14.84
N VAL A 378 23.14 -11.21 13.72
CA VAL A 378 22.07 -10.23 13.55
C VAL A 378 20.89 -10.54 14.48
N GLN A 379 20.53 -11.80 14.69
CA GLN A 379 19.49 -12.18 15.64
C GLN A 379 19.87 -11.80 17.07
N ASP A 380 21.11 -12.05 17.49
CA ASP A 380 21.60 -11.69 18.82
C ASP A 380 21.61 -10.16 19.01
N ALA A 381 22.09 -9.42 18.00
CA ALA A 381 22.08 -7.96 18.00
C ALA A 381 20.66 -7.40 18.01
N MET A 382 19.72 -8.02 17.30
CA MET A 382 18.31 -7.63 17.30
C MET A 382 17.66 -7.86 18.66
N GLN A 383 17.92 -8.99 19.33
CA GLN A 383 17.44 -9.25 20.69
C GLN A 383 17.94 -8.19 21.67
N LEU A 384 19.21 -7.79 21.56
CA LEU A 384 19.76 -6.72 22.39
C LEU A 384 19.12 -5.36 22.09
N SER A 385 18.90 -5.04 20.82
CA SER A 385 18.20 -3.81 20.40
C SER A 385 16.79 -3.74 20.98
N ILE A 386 16.03 -4.85 20.96
CA ILE A 386 14.71 -4.93 21.58
C ILE A 386 14.80 -4.67 23.08
N LYS A 387 15.78 -5.29 23.77
CA LYS A 387 15.99 -5.11 25.22
C LYS A 387 16.29 -3.66 25.56
N TYR A 388 17.17 -2.99 24.81
CA TYR A 388 17.48 -1.58 25.00
C TYR A 388 16.27 -0.68 24.73
N TYR A 389 15.51 -0.98 23.68
CA TYR A 389 14.28 -0.23 23.38
C TYR A 389 13.25 -0.33 24.52
N GLN A 390 13.06 -1.52 25.09
CA GLN A 390 12.16 -1.73 26.23
C GLN A 390 12.64 -1.01 27.50
N ASN A 391 13.95 -0.97 27.74
CA ASN A 391 14.52 -0.30 28.91
C ASN A 391 14.43 1.23 28.83
N ARG A 392 14.44 1.83 27.63
CA ARG A 392 14.22 3.28 27.45
C ARG A 392 12.81 3.74 27.88
N LYS A 393 11.83 2.83 27.86
CA LYS A 393 10.42 3.13 28.20
C LYS A 393 10.09 3.02 29.69
N ARG A 394 11.03 2.56 30.53
CA ARG A 394 10.91 2.53 31.99
C ARG A 394 11.61 3.73 32.58
#